data_AF-A0A1G2KR30-F1
#
_entry.id   AF-A0A1G2KR30-F1
#
_cell.length_a   1.000
_cell.length_b   1.000
_cell.length_c   1.000
_cell.angle_alpha   90.00
_cell.angle_beta   90.00
_cell.angle_gamma   90.00
#
_symmetry.space_group_name_H-M   'P 1'
#
loop_
_entity.id
_entity.type
_entity.pdbx_description
1 polymer ?
#
loop_
_entity_poly.entity_id
_entity_poly.type
_entity_poly.pdbx_seq_one_letter_code
_entity_poly.pdbx_strand_id
1 'polypeptide(L)'
;MSICGACGNAWFLLTVTERRELLCGMYEVVGSASVWDGVPIEVFVDTPDFDSLPPDLCGHLLLASTPTGYSIAEFRSRLSMV
;
A
#
# COMPACT_ATOMS: atom_id res chain seq x y z
N MET A 1 -0.09 -17.76 -9.44
CA MET A 1 -0.41 -16.97 -8.24
C MET A 1 -1.22 -15.77 -8.71
N SER A 2 -2.38 -15.48 -8.13
CA SER A 2 -3.18 -14.31 -8.51
C SER A 2 -2.47 -13.02 -8.06
N ILE A 3 -2.74 -11.89 -8.71
CA ILE A 3 -2.16 -10.59 -8.32
C ILE A 3 -2.52 -10.23 -6.87
N CYS A 4 -3.75 -10.51 -6.44
CA CYS A 4 -4.18 -10.33 -5.04
C CYS A 4 -3.39 -11.23 -4.10
N GLY A 5 -3.15 -12.50 -4.45
CA GLY A 5 -2.34 -13.39 -3.63
C GLY A 5 -0.87 -12.96 -3.53
N ALA A 6 -0.31 -12.40 -4.60
CA ALA A 6 1.04 -11.84 -4.58
C ALA A 6 1.13 -10.59 -3.68
N CYS A 7 0.13 -9.71 -3.74
CA CYS A 7 0.08 -8.51 -2.89
C CYS A 7 -0.17 -8.84 -1.43
N GLY A 8 -1.05 -9.80 -1.14
CA GLY A 8 -1.25 -10.30 0.22
C GLY A 8 0.01 -10.90 0.81
N ASN A 9 0.76 -11.69 0.03
CA ASN A 9 2.03 -12.23 0.46
C ASN A 9 3.10 -11.14 0.65
N ALA A 10 3.19 -10.16 -0.26
CA ALA A 10 4.11 -9.04 -0.11
C ALA A 10 3.78 -8.21 1.15
N TRP A 11 2.52 -7.88 1.36
CA TRP A 11 2.04 -7.18 2.56
C TRP A 11 2.41 -7.93 3.84
N PHE A 12 2.16 -9.25 3.87
CA PHE A 12 2.50 -10.11 4.99
C PHE A 12 4.01 -10.11 5.29
N LEU A 13 4.86 -10.08 4.26
CA LEU A 13 6.32 -10.07 4.42
C LEU A 13 6.89 -8.71 4.85
N LEU A 14 6.17 -7.60 4.62
CA LEU A 14 6.58 -6.29 5.10
C LEU A 14 6.46 -6.20 6.62
N THR A 15 7.50 -5.66 7.25
CA THR A 15 7.46 -5.27 8.66
C THR A 15 6.49 -4.11 8.89
N VAL A 16 6.06 -3.94 10.13
CA VAL A 16 5.24 -2.79 10.58
C VAL A 16 5.87 -1.46 10.15
N THR A 17 7.19 -1.34 10.28
CA THR A 17 7.93 -0.12 9.87
C THR A 17 7.85 0.11 8.36
N GLU A 18 8.06 -0.93 7.56
CA GLU A 18 8.00 -0.81 6.09
C GLU A 18 6.58 -0.52 5.60
N ARG A 19 5.55 -1.13 6.23
CA ARG A 19 4.15 -0.80 5.94
C ARG A 19 3.84 0.66 6.24
N ARG A 20 4.34 1.18 7.36
CA ARG A 20 4.19 2.60 7.71
C ARG A 20 4.85 3.50 6.68
N GLU A 21 6.09 3.20 6.30
CA GLU A 21 6.82 3.96 5.29
C GLU A 21 6.12 3.98 3.92
N LEU A 22 5.54 2.84 3.54
CA LEU A 22 4.78 2.70 2.30
C LEU A 22 3.50 3.53 2.35
N LEU A 23 2.72 3.39 3.43
CA LEU A 23 1.46 4.11 3.60
C LEU A 23 1.65 5.63 3.76
N CYS A 24 2.70 6.07 4.47
CA CYS A 24 3.07 7.48 4.54
C CYS A 24 3.41 8.03 3.15
N GLY A 25 4.20 7.30 2.35
CA GLY A 25 4.52 7.70 0.98
C GLY A 25 3.28 7.76 0.08
N MET A 26 2.31 6.85 0.27
CA MET A 26 1.02 6.95 -0.42
C MET A 26 0.21 8.14 0.07
N TYR A 27 0.18 8.41 1.37
CA TYR A 27 -0.56 9.53 1.95
C TYR A 27 -0.01 10.88 1.47
N GLU A 28 1.29 11.01 1.24
CA GLU A 28 1.85 12.24 0.67
C GLU A 28 1.35 12.51 -0.76
N VAL A 29 1.06 11.48 -1.54
CA VAL A 29 0.68 11.60 -2.96
C VAL A 29 -0.83 11.61 -3.15
N VAL A 30 -1.57 10.81 -2.38
CA VAL A 30 -3.03 10.66 -2.47
C VAL A 30 -3.73 10.95 -1.14
N GLY A 31 -3.14 11.74 -0.24
CA GLY A 31 -3.68 12.02 1.11
C GLY A 31 -5.05 12.68 1.13
N SER A 32 -5.45 13.34 0.03
CA SER A 32 -6.78 13.91 -0.14
C SER A 32 -7.82 12.91 -0.69
N ALA A 33 -7.41 11.69 -1.04
CA ALA A 33 -8.31 10.67 -1.57
C ALA A 33 -9.16 10.07 -0.45
N SER A 34 -10.39 9.68 -0.80
CA SER A 34 -11.35 9.02 0.11
C SER A 34 -10.83 7.73 0.73
N VAL A 35 -9.78 7.15 0.15
CA VAL A 35 -9.12 5.94 0.64
C VAL A 35 -8.64 6.03 2.09
N TRP A 36 -8.36 7.25 2.58
CA TRP A 36 -7.91 7.47 3.96
C TRP A 36 -9.05 7.75 4.93
N ASP A 37 -10.20 8.26 4.46
CA ASP A 37 -11.46 8.50 5.19
C ASP A 37 -11.33 8.98 6.67
N GLY A 38 -10.28 9.76 6.97
CA GLY A 38 -9.96 10.22 8.34
C GLY A 38 -9.44 9.13 9.30
N VAL A 39 -9.20 7.92 8.81
CA VAL A 39 -8.59 6.81 9.55
C VAL A 39 -7.08 7.05 9.68
N PRO A 40 -6.51 6.96 10.89
CA PRO A 40 -5.07 7.09 11.09
C PRO A 40 -4.28 6.01 10.34
N ILE A 41 -3.12 6.38 9.80
CA ILE A 41 -2.23 5.46 9.05
C ILE A 41 -1.86 4.24 9.89
N GLU A 42 -1.69 4.44 11.19
CA GLU A 42 -1.35 3.40 12.17
C GLU A 42 -2.35 2.24 12.15
N VAL A 43 -3.63 2.53 11.93
CA VAL A 43 -4.69 1.51 11.86
C VAL A 43 -4.45 0.57 10.67
N PHE A 44 -4.04 1.13 9.53
CA PHE A 44 -3.72 0.35 8.33
C PHE A 44 -2.42 -0.42 8.47
N VAL A 45 -1.40 0.17 9.11
CA VAL A 45 -0.11 -0.48 9.37
C VAL A 45 -0.26 -1.76 10.18
N ASP A 46 -1.09 -1.68 11.23
CA ASP A 46 -1.32 -2.80 12.15
C ASP A 46 -2.28 -3.85 11.57
N THR A 47 -2.85 -3.60 10.38
CA THR A 47 -3.71 -4.58 9.69
C THR A 47 -2.86 -5.73 9.14
N PRO A 48 -3.00 -6.96 9.66
CA PRO A 48 -2.15 -8.08 9.28
C PRO A 48 -2.50 -8.62 7.89
N ASP A 49 -3.78 -8.61 7.55
CA ASP A 49 -4.33 -9.17 6.32
C ASP A 49 -4.58 -8.08 5.27
N PHE A 50 -4.02 -8.26 4.08
CA PHE A 50 -4.19 -7.32 2.98
C PHE A 50 -5.66 -7.13 2.60
N ASP A 51 -6.45 -8.20 2.58
CA ASP A 51 -7.87 -8.16 2.22
C ASP A 51 -8.75 -7.43 3.25
N SER A 52 -8.21 -7.14 4.44
CA SER A 52 -8.89 -6.37 5.49
C SER A 52 -8.66 -4.85 5.36
N LEU A 53 -7.75 -4.42 4.48
CA LEU A 53 -7.59 -3.01 4.16
C LEU A 53 -8.79 -2.51 3.33
N PRO A 54 -9.08 -1.20 3.35
CA PRO A 54 -10.11 -0.63 2.49
C PRO A 54 -9.92 -1.04 1.02
N PRO A 55 -10.99 -1.42 0.29
CA PRO A 55 -10.88 -1.90 -1.09
C PRO A 55 -10.16 -0.92 -2.03
N ASP A 56 -10.34 0.38 -1.80
CA ASP A 56 -9.66 1.44 -2.55
C ASP A 56 -8.15 1.43 -2.29
N LEU A 57 -7.74 1.20 -1.03
CA LEU A 57 -6.34 1.13 -0.61
C LEU A 57 -5.69 -0.12 -1.20
N CYS A 58 -6.38 -1.26 -1.12
CA CYS A 58 -5.99 -2.49 -1.81
C CYS A 58 -5.81 -2.25 -3.29
N GLY A 59 -6.73 -1.56 -3.95
CA GLY A 59 -6.66 -1.24 -5.37
C GLY A 59 -5.42 -0.40 -5.73
N HIS A 60 -5.11 0.60 -4.92
CA HIS A 60 -3.92 1.45 -5.13
C HIS A 60 -2.63 0.66 -4.92
N LEU A 61 -2.59 -0.19 -3.89
CA LEU A 61 -1.49 -1.10 -3.61
C LEU A 61 -1.31 -2.14 -4.74
N LEU A 62 -2.41 -2.69 -5.27
CA LEU A 62 -2.43 -3.65 -6.38
C LEU A 62 -1.90 -3.04 -7.68
N LEU A 63 -2.34 -1.83 -8.03
CA LEU A 63 -1.87 -1.11 -9.22
C LEU A 63 -0.36 -0.86 -9.15
N ALA A 64 0.11 -0.52 -7.95
CA ALA A 64 1.51 -0.34 -7.69
C ALA A 64 2.29 -1.66 -7.50
N SER A 65 1.63 -2.83 -7.56
CA SER A 65 2.27 -4.16 -7.44
C SER A 65 2.27 -4.97 -8.75
N THR A 66 2.04 -4.34 -9.90
CA THR A 66 2.01 -4.98 -11.23
C THR A 66 3.40 -5.58 -11.65
N PRO A 67 3.48 -6.47 -12.67
CA PRO A 67 4.28 -7.72 -12.68
C PRO A 67 5.82 -7.62 -12.63
N THR A 68 6.39 -6.43 -12.55
CA THR A 68 7.81 -6.25 -12.20
C THR A 68 8.06 -6.15 -10.70
N GLY A 69 7.01 -5.96 -9.88
CA GLY A 69 7.08 -5.92 -8.42
C GLY A 69 8.01 -4.81 -7.92
N TYR A 70 7.49 -3.61 -7.70
CA TYR A 70 8.33 -2.50 -7.26
C TYR A 70 8.91 -2.76 -5.88
N SER A 71 10.21 -2.55 -5.75
CA SER A 71 10.83 -2.24 -4.46
C SER A 71 10.17 -0.99 -3.86
N ILE A 72 10.23 -0.83 -2.54
CA ILE A 72 9.74 0.36 -1.82
C ILE A 72 10.27 1.66 -2.48
N ALA A 73 11.49 1.63 -3.02
CA ALA A 73 12.10 2.75 -3.73
C ALA A 73 11.44 3.06 -5.09
N GLU A 74 11.11 2.03 -5.88
CA GLU A 74 10.44 2.21 -7.17
C GLU A 74 8.97 2.63 -6.99
N PHE A 75 8.35 2.19 -5.90
CA PHE A 75 7.01 2.61 -5.49
C PHE A 75 6.97 4.11 -5.17
N ARG A 76 7.93 4.62 -4.39
CA ARG A 76 8.09 6.06 -4.09
C ARG A 76 8.33 6.91 -5.35
N SER A 77 9.20 6.43 -6.26
CA SER A 77 9.55 7.16 -7.48
C SER A 77 8.34 7.39 -8.40
N ARG A 78 7.49 6.38 -8.59
CA ARG A 78 6.32 6.51 -9.48
C ARG A 78 5.20 7.38 -8.94
N LEU A 79 5.02 7.41 -7.62
CA LEU A 79 4.03 8.29 -6.99
C LEU A 79 4.44 9.76 -7.07
N SER A 80 5.74 10.08 -7.11
CA SER A 80 6.23 11.45 -7.29
C SER A 80 6.13 12.02 -8.71
N MET A 81 5.74 11.20 -9.70
CA MET A 81 5.59 11.60 -11.11
C MET A 81 4.12 11.85 -11.53
N VAL A 82 3.19 11.84 -10.57
CA VAL A 82 1.77 12.23 -10.74
C VAL A 82 1.54 13.53 -10.00
#